data_AF-A0A4U7BGR3-F1
#
_entry.id   AF-A0A4U7BGR3-F1
#
_cell.length_a   1.000
_cell.length_b   1.000
_cell.length_c   1.000
_cell.angle_alpha   90.00
_cell.angle_beta   90.00
_cell.angle_gamma   90.00
#
_symmetry.space_group_name_H-M   'P 1'
#
loop_
_entity.id
_entity.type
_entity.pdbx_description
1 polymer ?
#
loop_
_entity_poly.entity_id
_entity_poly.type
_entity_poly.pdbx_seq_one_letter_code
_entity_poly.pdbx_strand_id
1 'polypeptide(L)'
;MKKTLLPFFIFGAISSVNALNLETLTGDTKLSCEALLCLASPIKPPECGPALARYFGIDARHWSDVITKRRNFLNLCPTDDQKDPELSKYKNEILVNLDGECSTDSLNKRIEKTILRTETICTSNGAGNGSTCKDVSYYGYRINPQLTNSCKLLASSKYTDYHLKYTCNSKFYEKKDWDNGYELKEISQEIYNALPVSQREQGEKLTPISYVEFVRLPANKRKQEGFRKYYRIDIGYYQKIVIKKDCWINEK
;
A
#
# COMPACT_ATOMS: atom_id res chain seq x y z
N MET A 1 -30.00 47.74 -7.73
CA MET A 1 -30.02 46.93 -8.97
C MET A 1 -28.60 46.47 -9.31
N LYS A 2 -28.28 45.20 -9.09
CA LYS A 2 -27.20 44.48 -9.81
C LYS A 2 -27.48 42.99 -9.63
N LYS A 3 -27.96 42.35 -10.71
CA LYS A 3 -28.30 40.94 -10.78
C LYS A 3 -27.01 40.17 -11.07
N THR A 4 -26.60 39.26 -10.19
CA THR A 4 -25.53 38.30 -10.43
C THR A 4 -26.17 36.98 -10.86
N LEU A 5 -25.92 36.60 -12.12
CA LEU A 5 -26.36 35.34 -12.73
C LEU A 5 -25.51 34.18 -12.21
N LEU A 6 -26.17 33.15 -11.66
CA LEU A 6 -25.57 31.85 -11.36
C LEU A 6 -25.20 31.12 -12.67
N PRO A 7 -24.05 30.42 -12.75
CA PRO A 7 -23.75 29.57 -13.89
C PRO A 7 -24.54 28.26 -13.77
N PHE A 8 -25.37 27.99 -14.77
CA PHE A 8 -26.01 26.69 -14.96
C PHE A 8 -24.92 25.66 -15.31
N PHE A 9 -24.65 24.71 -14.42
CA PHE A 9 -23.90 23.51 -14.73
C PHE A 9 -24.77 22.63 -15.66
N ILE A 10 -24.39 22.54 -16.94
CA ILE A 10 -24.93 21.53 -17.84
C ILE A 10 -24.26 20.21 -17.46
N PHE A 11 -24.98 19.39 -16.71
CA PHE A 11 -24.66 17.98 -16.54
C PHE A 11 -24.82 17.32 -17.91
N GLY A 12 -23.72 16.88 -18.51
CA GLY A 12 -23.77 16.08 -19.73
C GLY A 12 -24.54 14.79 -19.45
N ALA A 13 -25.73 14.67 -20.04
CA ALA A 13 -26.52 13.46 -20.00
C ALA A 13 -25.78 12.36 -20.77
N ILE A 14 -25.28 11.35 -20.06
CA ILE A 14 -24.81 10.11 -20.67
C ILE A 14 -26.08 9.31 -21.01
N SER A 15 -26.31 9.12 -22.30
CA SER A 15 -27.48 8.49 -22.88
C SER A 15 -27.62 7.02 -22.45
N SER A 16 -28.73 6.71 -21.77
CA SER A 16 -29.49 5.45 -21.82
C SER A 16 -28.69 4.14 -21.78
N VAL A 17 -28.23 3.76 -20.58
CA VAL A 17 -28.40 2.36 -20.17
C VAL A 17 -29.90 2.12 -19.97
N ASN A 18 -30.46 1.03 -20.52
CA ASN A 18 -31.76 0.56 -20.02
C ASN A 18 -31.60 0.42 -18.51
N ALA A 19 -32.30 1.25 -17.74
CA ALA A 19 -32.25 1.19 -16.29
C ALA A 19 -32.84 -0.16 -15.89
N LEU A 20 -31.96 -1.15 -15.72
CA LEU A 20 -32.29 -2.44 -15.14
C LEU A 20 -32.93 -2.13 -13.80
N ASN A 21 -34.23 -2.40 -13.69
CA ASN A 21 -34.95 -2.18 -12.46
C ASN A 21 -34.58 -3.31 -11.50
N LEU A 22 -33.47 -3.13 -10.78
CA LEU A 22 -32.94 -4.12 -9.83
C LEU A 22 -33.97 -4.54 -8.78
N GLU A 23 -34.96 -3.71 -8.49
CA GLU A 23 -36.02 -3.97 -7.53
C GLU A 23 -36.96 -5.11 -7.94
N THR A 24 -37.08 -5.40 -9.24
CA THR A 24 -37.91 -6.51 -9.75
C THR A 24 -37.14 -7.82 -9.86
N LEU A 25 -35.80 -7.76 -9.82
CA LEU A 25 -34.95 -8.94 -9.85
C LEU A 25 -34.91 -9.60 -8.47
N THR A 26 -34.86 -10.93 -8.43
CA THR A 26 -34.78 -11.70 -7.17
C THR A 26 -33.68 -12.77 -7.25
N GLY A 27 -33.25 -13.25 -6.08
CA GLY A 27 -32.27 -14.34 -5.97
C GLY A 27 -30.91 -14.02 -6.63
N ASP A 28 -30.29 -15.06 -7.21
CA ASP A 28 -28.97 -14.97 -7.84
C ASP A 28 -28.96 -14.03 -9.06
N THR A 29 -30.08 -13.82 -9.74
CA THR A 29 -30.19 -12.85 -10.84
C THR A 29 -29.96 -11.41 -10.35
N LYS A 30 -30.57 -11.06 -9.21
CA LYS A 30 -30.35 -9.74 -8.58
C LYS A 30 -28.89 -9.58 -8.14
N LEU A 31 -28.37 -10.56 -7.40
CA LEU A 31 -26.99 -10.54 -6.91
C LEU A 31 -25.96 -10.47 -8.04
N SER A 32 -26.26 -11.09 -9.18
CA SER A 32 -25.41 -11.03 -10.38
C SER A 32 -25.29 -9.61 -10.94
N CYS A 33 -26.43 -8.92 -11.12
CA CYS A 33 -26.41 -7.53 -11.57
C CYS A 33 -25.77 -6.59 -10.55
N GLU A 34 -26.05 -6.79 -9.26
CA GLU A 34 -25.40 -6.03 -8.18
C GLU A 34 -23.89 -6.25 -8.19
N ALA A 35 -23.40 -7.47 -8.36
CA ALA A 35 -21.98 -7.76 -8.42
C ALA A 35 -21.30 -7.03 -9.60
N LEU A 36 -21.94 -7.01 -10.77
CA LEU A 36 -21.44 -6.30 -11.96
C LEU A 36 -21.20 -4.81 -11.68
N LEU A 37 -22.18 -4.15 -11.04
CA LEU A 37 -22.12 -2.74 -10.65
C LEU A 37 -21.15 -2.49 -9.50
N CYS A 38 -21.19 -3.33 -8.46
CA CYS A 38 -20.33 -3.21 -7.29
C CYS A 38 -18.86 -3.46 -7.62
N LEU A 39 -18.54 -4.30 -8.60
CA LEU A 39 -17.17 -4.51 -9.05
C LEU A 39 -16.65 -3.37 -9.94
N ALA A 40 -17.55 -2.55 -10.51
CA ALA A 40 -17.18 -1.41 -11.34
C ALA A 40 -16.71 -0.20 -10.53
N SER A 41 -17.19 -0.05 -9.29
CA SER A 41 -16.77 1.04 -8.42
C SER A 41 -15.59 0.64 -7.52
N PRO A 42 -14.61 1.52 -7.26
CA PRO A 42 -13.62 1.32 -6.20
C PRO A 42 -14.20 1.49 -4.78
N ILE A 43 -15.38 2.11 -4.65
CA ILE A 43 -16.06 2.32 -3.38
C ILE A 43 -17.16 1.26 -3.24
N LYS A 44 -17.07 0.45 -2.19
CA LYS A 44 -18.04 -0.63 -1.93
C LYS A 44 -18.96 -0.22 -0.79
N PRO A 45 -20.15 0.31 -1.08
CA PRO A 45 -21.12 0.60 -0.03
C PRO A 45 -21.69 -0.71 0.55
N PRO A 46 -22.29 -0.69 1.77
CA PRO A 46 -22.70 -1.91 2.48
C PRO A 46 -23.66 -2.81 1.70
N GLU A 47 -24.51 -2.26 0.84
CA GLU A 47 -25.43 -2.99 -0.04
C GLU A 47 -24.71 -3.91 -1.03
N CYS A 48 -23.43 -3.67 -1.34
CA CYS A 48 -22.64 -4.55 -2.17
C CYS A 48 -22.24 -5.85 -1.47
N GLY A 49 -22.32 -5.90 -0.13
CA GLY A 49 -21.85 -7.03 0.67
C GLY A 49 -22.38 -8.40 0.21
N PRO A 50 -23.71 -8.59 0.10
CA PRO A 50 -24.29 -9.87 -0.34
C PRO A 50 -23.85 -10.28 -1.75
N ALA A 51 -23.84 -9.34 -2.69
CA ALA A 51 -23.48 -9.61 -4.08
C ALA A 51 -22.00 -9.98 -4.24
N LEU A 52 -21.12 -9.23 -3.57
CA LEU A 52 -19.68 -9.51 -3.58
C LEU A 52 -19.36 -10.82 -2.84
N ALA A 53 -20.02 -11.10 -1.71
CA ALA A 53 -19.85 -12.36 -1.00
C ALA A 53 -20.29 -13.55 -1.86
N ARG A 54 -21.41 -13.44 -2.58
CA ARG A 54 -21.87 -14.47 -3.51
C ARG A 54 -20.85 -14.69 -4.63
N TYR A 55 -20.35 -13.62 -5.24
CA TYR A 55 -19.41 -13.66 -6.36
C TYR A 55 -18.02 -14.21 -5.97
N PHE A 56 -17.43 -13.72 -4.87
CA PHE A 56 -16.13 -14.19 -4.39
C PHE A 56 -16.20 -15.56 -3.70
N GLY A 57 -17.39 -15.96 -3.23
CA GLY A 57 -17.66 -17.31 -2.71
C GLY A 57 -17.81 -18.38 -3.79
N ILE A 58 -17.78 -18.04 -5.08
CA ILE A 58 -17.77 -19.03 -6.17
C ILE A 58 -16.40 -19.72 -6.19
N ASP A 59 -16.39 -20.99 -5.81
CA ASP A 59 -15.19 -21.82 -5.77
C ASP A 59 -15.35 -23.11 -6.59
N ALA A 60 -14.21 -23.71 -6.91
CA ALA A 60 -14.10 -25.01 -7.56
C ALA A 60 -12.68 -25.56 -7.38
N ARG A 61 -12.48 -26.85 -7.67
CA ARG A 61 -11.16 -27.48 -7.58
C ARG A 61 -10.15 -26.87 -8.55
N HIS A 62 -10.58 -26.49 -9.75
CA HIS A 62 -9.73 -25.92 -10.78
C HIS A 62 -10.13 -24.48 -11.11
N TRP A 63 -9.14 -23.62 -11.38
CA TRP A 63 -9.38 -22.21 -11.71
C TRP A 63 -10.22 -22.04 -12.98
N SER A 64 -10.05 -22.91 -13.98
CA SER A 64 -10.89 -22.96 -15.19
C SER A 64 -12.38 -23.16 -14.86
N ASP A 65 -12.68 -23.95 -13.83
CA ASP A 65 -14.04 -24.22 -13.38
C ASP A 65 -14.59 -23.00 -12.62
N VAL A 66 -13.75 -22.32 -11.82
CA VAL A 66 -14.11 -21.04 -11.18
C VAL A 66 -14.47 -20.00 -12.24
N ILE A 67 -13.65 -19.82 -13.27
CA ILE A 67 -13.92 -18.92 -14.40
C ILE A 67 -15.27 -19.25 -15.04
N THR A 68 -15.53 -20.54 -15.30
CA THR A 68 -16.79 -20.99 -15.92
C THR A 68 -18.00 -20.70 -15.02
N LYS A 69 -17.92 -21.02 -13.73
CA LYS A 69 -18.99 -20.74 -12.76
C LYS A 69 -19.23 -19.25 -12.59
N ARG A 70 -18.19 -18.42 -12.54
CA ARG A 70 -18.31 -16.96 -12.48
C ARG A 70 -18.96 -16.41 -13.74
N ARG A 71 -18.58 -16.90 -14.92
CA ARG A 71 -19.24 -16.54 -16.17
C ARG A 71 -20.73 -16.86 -16.13
N ASN A 72 -21.08 -18.07 -15.70
CA ASN A 72 -22.49 -18.49 -15.59
C ASN A 72 -23.27 -17.62 -14.60
N PHE A 73 -22.69 -17.31 -13.44
CA PHE A 73 -23.30 -16.41 -12.46
C PHE A 73 -23.51 -15.00 -13.03
N LEU A 74 -22.48 -14.40 -13.64
CA LEU A 74 -22.55 -13.06 -14.21
C LEU A 74 -23.54 -12.98 -15.39
N ASN A 75 -23.70 -14.06 -16.15
CA ASN A 75 -24.67 -14.16 -17.23
C ASN A 75 -26.13 -14.33 -16.76
N LEU A 76 -26.38 -14.47 -15.46
CA LEU A 76 -27.73 -14.36 -14.91
C LEU A 76 -28.26 -12.92 -15.00
N CYS A 77 -27.38 -11.91 -15.01
CA CYS A 77 -27.80 -10.53 -15.20
C CYS A 77 -28.21 -10.30 -16.66
N PRO A 78 -29.46 -9.89 -16.95
CA PRO A 78 -29.93 -9.69 -18.32
C PRO A 78 -29.33 -8.41 -18.90
N THR A 79 -28.17 -8.54 -19.54
CA THR A 79 -27.49 -7.47 -20.28
C THR A 79 -27.60 -7.70 -21.79
N ASP A 80 -27.70 -6.62 -22.57
CA ASP A 80 -27.71 -6.69 -24.03
C ASP A 80 -26.27 -6.69 -24.56
N ASP A 81 -25.59 -7.84 -24.42
CA ASP A 81 -24.17 -8.01 -24.77
C ASP A 81 -23.88 -7.73 -26.25
N GLN A 82 -24.88 -7.83 -27.14
CA GLN A 82 -24.72 -7.56 -28.57
C GLN A 82 -24.63 -6.07 -28.88
N LYS A 83 -25.30 -5.23 -28.10
CA LYS A 83 -25.25 -3.78 -28.25
C LYS A 83 -24.04 -3.15 -27.56
N ASP A 84 -23.43 -3.87 -26.63
CA ASP A 84 -22.29 -3.39 -25.88
C ASP A 84 -21.17 -4.45 -25.72
N PRO A 85 -20.29 -4.56 -26.74
CA PRO A 85 -19.19 -5.53 -26.74
C PRO A 85 -18.22 -5.34 -25.57
N GLU A 86 -18.05 -4.10 -25.11
CA GLU A 86 -17.12 -3.82 -24.02
C GLU A 86 -17.72 -4.17 -22.66
N LEU A 87 -19.04 -4.06 -22.48
CA LEU A 87 -19.73 -4.61 -21.32
C LEU A 87 -19.60 -6.14 -21.29
N SER A 88 -19.75 -6.77 -22.46
CA SER A 88 -19.53 -8.22 -22.61
C SER A 88 -18.10 -8.60 -22.23
N LYS A 89 -17.08 -7.86 -22.69
CA LYS A 89 -15.68 -8.06 -22.29
C LYS A 89 -15.47 -7.88 -20.79
N TYR A 90 -15.99 -6.80 -20.21
CA TYR A 90 -15.92 -6.55 -18.77
C TYR A 90 -16.49 -7.74 -17.98
N LYS A 91 -17.69 -8.20 -18.36
CA LYS A 91 -18.38 -9.32 -17.72
C LYS A 91 -17.69 -10.68 -17.94
N ASN A 92 -17.37 -11.02 -19.18
CA ASN A 92 -17.02 -12.39 -19.59
C ASN A 92 -15.51 -12.68 -19.66
N GLU A 93 -14.68 -11.63 -19.66
CA GLU A 93 -13.21 -11.73 -19.74
C GLU A 93 -12.52 -11.11 -18.52
N ILE A 94 -12.98 -9.95 -18.04
CA ILE A 94 -12.33 -9.26 -16.91
C ILE A 94 -12.82 -9.82 -15.58
N LEU A 95 -14.13 -9.73 -15.31
CA LEU A 95 -14.69 -10.12 -14.03
C LEU A 95 -14.53 -11.62 -13.76
N VAL A 96 -14.50 -12.50 -14.75
CA VAL A 96 -14.30 -13.93 -14.47
C VAL A 96 -12.89 -14.24 -13.91
N ASN A 97 -11.91 -13.37 -14.15
CA ASN A 97 -10.49 -13.58 -13.87
C ASN A 97 -9.97 -12.86 -12.60
N LEU A 98 -10.84 -12.27 -11.77
CA LEU A 98 -10.39 -11.58 -10.56
C LEU A 98 -9.84 -12.56 -9.51
N ASP A 99 -8.58 -12.42 -9.13
CA ASP A 99 -7.90 -13.18 -8.07
C ASP A 99 -8.21 -12.69 -6.64
N GLY A 100 -8.97 -11.60 -6.49
CA GLY A 100 -9.39 -11.08 -5.20
C GLY A 100 -10.04 -9.70 -5.29
N GLU A 101 -10.28 -9.08 -4.15
CA GLU A 101 -10.77 -7.70 -4.10
C GLU A 101 -9.70 -6.70 -4.52
N CYS A 102 -10.13 -5.63 -5.17
CA CYS A 102 -9.30 -4.46 -5.43
C CYS A 102 -9.78 -3.28 -4.60
N SER A 103 -8.93 -2.77 -3.71
CA SER A 103 -9.16 -1.51 -3.00
C SER A 103 -7.82 -0.85 -2.68
N THR A 104 -7.82 0.46 -2.50
CA THR A 104 -6.61 1.19 -2.06
C THR A 104 -6.15 0.71 -0.68
N ASP A 105 -7.07 0.36 0.22
CA ASP A 105 -6.77 -0.22 1.52
C ASP A 105 -6.04 -1.57 1.39
N SER A 106 -6.54 -2.49 0.55
CA SER A 106 -5.88 -3.79 0.35
C SER A 106 -4.51 -3.63 -0.30
N LEU A 107 -4.37 -2.70 -1.25
CA LEU A 107 -3.09 -2.38 -1.88
C LEU A 107 -2.09 -1.76 -0.89
N ASN A 108 -2.54 -0.87 0.01
CA ASN A 108 -1.70 -0.22 1.03
C ASN A 108 -1.32 -1.14 2.20
N LYS A 109 -1.91 -2.34 2.29
CA LYS A 109 -1.50 -3.38 3.25
C LYS A 109 -0.45 -4.34 2.67
N ARG A 110 -0.17 -4.28 1.36
CA ARG A 110 0.81 -5.15 0.72
C ARG A 110 2.22 -4.61 0.94
N ILE A 111 2.91 -5.18 1.94
CA ILE A 111 4.26 -4.78 2.29
C ILE A 111 5.28 -5.63 1.51
N GLU A 112 6.22 -4.97 0.85
CA GLU A 112 7.38 -5.58 0.22
C GLU A 112 8.57 -5.55 1.19
N LYS A 113 9.30 -6.67 1.28
CA LYS A 113 10.47 -6.83 2.16
C LYS A 113 11.70 -7.19 1.33
N THR A 114 12.82 -6.53 1.61
CA THR A 114 14.12 -6.84 0.99
C THR A 114 15.27 -6.81 2.01
N ILE A 115 16.43 -7.36 1.66
CA ILE A 115 17.67 -7.20 2.43
C ILE A 115 18.34 -5.92 1.97
N LEU A 116 18.54 -4.96 2.89
CA LEU A 116 19.25 -3.71 2.59
C LEU A 116 20.76 -3.89 2.69
N ARG A 117 21.20 -4.62 3.72
CA ARG A 117 22.60 -4.96 3.96
C ARG A 117 22.71 -6.21 4.83
N THR A 118 23.88 -6.83 4.79
CA THR A 118 24.29 -7.88 5.72
C THR A 118 25.60 -7.44 6.35
N GLU A 119 25.69 -7.52 7.68
CA GLU A 119 26.90 -7.19 8.42
C GLU A 119 27.40 -8.42 9.16
N THR A 120 28.69 -8.72 9.04
CA THR A 120 29.34 -9.75 9.84
C THR A 120 29.73 -9.17 11.19
N ILE A 121 29.08 -9.63 12.25
CA ILE A 121 29.34 -9.23 13.63
C ILE A 121 30.14 -10.31 14.32
N CYS A 122 31.38 -10.00 14.70
CA CYS A 122 32.27 -10.88 15.43
C CYS A 122 32.30 -10.52 16.92
N THR A 123 32.06 -11.52 17.77
CA THR A 123 32.18 -11.42 19.23
C THR A 123 33.39 -12.23 19.69
N SER A 124 34.17 -11.67 20.61
CA SER A 124 35.30 -12.36 21.26
C SER A 124 35.03 -12.42 22.75
N ASN A 125 35.17 -13.59 23.36
CA ASN A 125 34.89 -13.80 24.77
C ASN A 125 36.07 -13.47 25.69
N GLY A 126 37.13 -12.81 25.18
CA GLY A 126 38.28 -12.35 25.96
C GLY A 126 39.15 -13.43 26.62
N ALA A 127 38.74 -14.70 26.58
CA ALA A 127 39.35 -15.83 27.29
C ALA A 127 40.22 -16.74 26.40
N GLY A 128 40.81 -16.22 25.32
CA GLY A 128 41.68 -17.00 24.42
C GLY A 128 40.96 -17.98 23.48
N ASN A 129 39.65 -18.21 23.67
CA ASN A 129 38.80 -18.92 22.72
C ASN A 129 38.38 -17.97 21.59
N GLY A 130 38.68 -18.35 20.35
CA GLY A 130 38.61 -17.51 19.14
C GLY A 130 37.30 -16.73 18.93
N SER A 131 37.36 -15.73 18.04
CA SER A 131 36.22 -14.89 17.69
C SER A 131 35.12 -15.68 16.97
N THR A 132 33.88 -15.58 17.47
CA THR A 132 32.69 -16.12 16.79
C THR A 132 32.03 -15.02 15.97
N CYS A 133 31.97 -15.20 14.66
CA CYS A 133 31.33 -14.27 13.73
C CYS A 133 29.96 -14.78 13.28
N LYS A 134 28.98 -13.88 13.19
CA LYS A 134 27.65 -14.16 12.66
C LYS A 134 27.25 -13.08 11.67
N ASP A 135 26.66 -13.48 10.55
CA ASP A 135 26.08 -12.55 9.59
C ASP A 135 24.69 -12.14 10.07
N VAL A 136 24.47 -10.82 10.13
CA VAL A 136 23.22 -10.20 10.52
C VAL A 136 22.66 -9.42 9.34
N SER A 137 21.50 -9.84 8.85
CA SER A 137 20.80 -9.15 7.76
C SER A 137 19.87 -8.06 8.31
N TYR A 138 19.96 -6.88 7.71
CA TYR A 138 19.10 -5.74 7.98
C TYR A 138 18.08 -5.63 6.85
N TYR A 139 16.80 -5.62 7.23
CA TYR A 139 15.70 -5.65 6.29
C TYR A 139 15.09 -4.28 6.06
N GLY A 140 14.69 -4.06 4.81
CA GLY A 140 13.96 -2.89 4.35
C GLY A 140 12.52 -3.23 4.02
N TYR A 141 11.62 -2.27 4.22
CA TYR A 141 10.18 -2.39 4.03
C TYR A 141 9.63 -1.20 3.25
N ARG A 142 8.65 -1.46 2.39
CA ARG A 142 7.84 -0.43 1.72
C ARG A 142 6.46 -0.99 1.35
N ILE A 143 5.54 -0.12 0.96
CA ILE A 143 4.32 -0.57 0.27
C ILE A 143 4.68 -1.05 -1.13
N ASN A 144 4.12 -2.18 -1.53
CA ASN A 144 4.37 -2.79 -2.81
C ASN A 144 3.83 -1.88 -3.95
N PRO A 145 4.70 -1.41 -4.88
CA PRO A 145 4.31 -0.50 -5.95
C PRO A 145 3.66 -1.19 -7.16
N GLN A 146 3.43 -2.49 -7.09
CA GLN A 146 2.81 -3.27 -8.17
C GLN A 146 1.35 -3.57 -7.86
N LEU A 147 0.45 -3.32 -8.82
CA LEU A 147 -0.95 -3.73 -8.72
C LEU A 147 -1.09 -5.27 -8.69
N THR A 148 -2.12 -5.76 -7.99
CA THR A 148 -2.60 -7.15 -8.10
C THR A 148 -3.21 -7.41 -9.48
N ASN A 149 -3.43 -8.68 -9.84
CA ASN A 149 -4.05 -8.99 -11.13
C ASN A 149 -5.46 -8.39 -11.22
N SER A 150 -6.29 -8.57 -10.19
CA SER A 150 -7.63 -7.97 -10.13
C SER A 150 -7.63 -6.46 -10.32
N CYS A 151 -6.74 -5.74 -9.64
CA CYS A 151 -6.65 -4.29 -9.79
C CYS A 151 -6.18 -3.87 -11.18
N LYS A 152 -5.25 -4.61 -11.80
CA LYS A 152 -4.83 -4.35 -13.19
C LYS A 152 -5.99 -4.53 -14.15
N LEU A 153 -6.72 -5.63 -14.01
CA LEU A 153 -7.86 -5.97 -14.86
C LEU A 153 -8.98 -4.93 -14.73
N LEU A 154 -9.38 -4.59 -13.50
CA LEU A 154 -10.40 -3.56 -13.26
C LEU A 154 -9.96 -2.21 -13.82
N ALA A 155 -8.78 -1.70 -13.46
CA ALA A 155 -8.27 -0.41 -13.94
C ALA A 155 -8.09 -0.33 -15.47
N SER A 156 -8.05 -1.46 -16.18
CA SER A 156 -7.99 -1.51 -17.65
C SER A 156 -9.34 -1.43 -18.35
N SER A 157 -10.45 -1.53 -17.62
CA SER A 157 -11.80 -1.54 -18.17
C SER A 157 -12.43 -0.15 -18.16
N LYS A 158 -13.06 0.23 -19.27
CA LYS A 158 -13.86 1.46 -19.38
C LYS A 158 -15.16 1.43 -18.56
N TYR A 159 -15.58 0.28 -18.04
CA TYR A 159 -16.79 0.16 -17.19
C TYR A 159 -16.52 0.46 -15.73
N THR A 160 -15.27 0.74 -15.37
CA THR A 160 -14.88 0.84 -13.96
C THR A 160 -14.23 2.19 -13.68
N ASP A 161 -14.34 2.63 -12.44
CA ASP A 161 -13.85 3.93 -11.96
C ASP A 161 -12.52 3.79 -11.17
N TYR A 162 -11.71 2.78 -11.54
CA TYR A 162 -10.42 2.50 -10.90
C TYR A 162 -9.30 3.32 -11.53
N HIS A 163 -9.06 4.51 -10.98
CA HIS A 163 -7.96 5.40 -11.33
C HIS A 163 -6.80 5.26 -10.33
N LEU A 164 -6.25 4.04 -10.25
CA LEU A 164 -5.26 3.67 -9.23
C LEU A 164 -3.87 4.27 -9.52
N LYS A 165 -3.33 5.00 -8.55
CA LYS A 165 -2.01 5.63 -8.64
C LYS A 165 -1.15 5.40 -7.39
N TYR A 166 0.11 5.05 -7.62
CA TYR A 166 1.12 4.97 -6.58
C TYR A 166 1.81 6.32 -6.41
N THR A 167 1.84 6.85 -5.18
CA THR A 167 2.30 8.21 -4.85
C THR A 167 3.51 8.25 -3.92
N CYS A 168 3.93 7.11 -3.37
CA CYS A 168 5.12 7.04 -2.55
C CYS A 168 6.39 6.99 -3.41
N ASN A 169 7.53 7.25 -2.77
CA ASN A 169 8.83 6.98 -3.39
C ASN A 169 9.10 5.46 -3.47
N SER A 170 10.19 5.09 -4.15
CA SER A 170 10.63 3.70 -4.30
C SER A 170 11.57 3.23 -3.17
N LYS A 171 11.83 4.08 -2.17
CA LYS A 171 12.77 3.79 -1.08
C LYS A 171 12.23 2.68 -0.18
N PHE A 172 13.12 1.80 0.25
CA PHE A 172 12.87 0.87 1.35
C PHE A 172 13.35 1.51 2.66
N TYR A 173 12.52 1.44 3.68
CA TYR A 173 12.80 1.95 5.02
C TYR A 173 13.32 0.82 5.91
N GLU A 174 14.35 1.07 6.72
CA GLU A 174 14.82 0.07 7.67
C GLU A 174 13.70 -0.36 8.62
N LYS A 175 13.72 -1.63 9.06
CA LYS A 175 12.68 -2.20 9.94
C LYS A 175 12.32 -1.26 11.10
N LYS A 176 13.33 -0.72 11.78
CA LYS A 176 13.14 0.16 12.94
C LYS A 176 12.32 1.39 12.57
N ASP A 177 12.68 2.07 11.49
CA ASP A 177 12.00 3.29 11.05
C ASP A 177 10.60 2.98 10.52
N TRP A 178 10.46 1.88 9.77
CA TRP A 178 9.17 1.40 9.28
C TRP A 178 8.19 1.13 10.43
N ASP A 179 8.63 0.44 11.48
CA ASP A 179 7.82 0.12 12.66
C ASP A 179 7.48 1.38 13.46
N ASN A 180 8.42 2.33 13.58
CA ASN A 180 8.19 3.63 14.22
C ASN A 180 7.23 4.52 13.41
N GLY A 181 7.16 4.33 12.10
CA GLY A 181 6.36 5.17 11.18
C GLY A 181 7.06 6.47 10.77
N TYR A 182 8.34 6.65 11.09
CA TYR A 182 9.14 7.81 10.68
C TYR A 182 10.63 7.49 10.63
N GLU A 183 11.36 8.22 9.79
CA GLU A 183 12.83 8.28 9.82
C GLU A 183 13.30 9.48 10.61
N LEU A 184 14.49 9.39 11.21
CA LEU A 184 15.13 10.52 11.87
C LEU A 184 16.10 11.20 10.90
N LYS A 185 15.86 12.49 10.63
CA LYS A 185 16.78 13.34 9.87
C LYS A 185 17.52 14.25 10.83
N GLU A 186 18.85 14.16 10.87
CA GLU A 186 19.66 15.06 11.68
C GLU A 186 19.51 16.52 11.20
N ILE A 187 19.35 17.42 12.16
CA ILE A 187 19.16 18.86 11.96
C ILE A 187 19.97 19.65 12.99
N SER A 188 20.08 20.96 12.80
CA SER A 188 20.71 21.83 13.79
C SER A 188 19.81 22.01 15.02
N GLN A 189 20.41 22.41 16.14
CA GLN A 189 19.68 22.67 17.38
C GLN A 189 18.67 23.84 17.21
N GLU A 190 19.01 24.84 16.40
CA GLU A 190 18.14 25.97 16.10
C GLU A 190 16.86 25.50 15.39
N ILE A 191 17.00 24.67 14.35
CA ILE A 191 15.86 24.10 13.64
C ILE A 191 15.04 23.21 14.59
N TYR A 192 15.71 22.42 15.42
CA TYR A 192 15.03 21.53 16.37
C TYR A 192 14.17 22.30 17.37
N ASN A 193 14.69 23.39 17.91
CA ASN A 193 13.98 24.23 18.87
C ASN A 193 12.75 24.88 18.25
N ALA A 194 12.78 25.18 16.95
CA ALA A 194 11.67 25.73 16.19
C ALA A 194 10.59 24.71 15.78
N LEU A 195 10.90 23.40 15.80
CA LEU A 195 9.95 22.35 15.44
C LEU A 195 8.93 22.06 16.55
N PRO A 196 7.70 21.66 16.20
CA PRO A 196 6.75 21.11 17.17
C PRO A 196 7.33 19.91 17.91
N VAL A 197 6.97 19.74 19.19
CA VAL A 197 7.44 18.62 20.03
C VAL A 197 7.13 17.26 19.38
N SER A 198 5.99 17.13 18.70
CA SER A 198 5.58 15.91 18.00
C SER A 198 6.46 15.55 16.79
N GLN A 199 7.20 16.51 16.24
CA GLN A 199 8.00 16.33 15.03
C GLN A 199 9.51 16.23 15.31
N ARG A 200 9.92 16.25 16.58
CA ARG A 200 11.34 16.32 16.94
C ARG A 200 11.74 15.25 17.95
N GLU A 201 12.98 14.82 17.88
CA GLU A 201 13.57 13.82 18.80
C GLU A 201 15.03 14.15 19.09
N GLN A 202 15.46 13.97 20.35
CA GLN A 202 16.87 13.99 20.71
C GLN A 202 17.37 12.54 20.79
N GLY A 203 18.62 12.33 20.40
CA GLY A 203 19.23 11.00 20.44
C GLY A 203 20.75 11.06 20.46
N GLU A 204 21.40 9.90 20.42
CA GLU A 204 22.85 9.81 20.30
C GLU A 204 23.28 10.15 18.86
N LYS A 205 24.14 11.15 18.72
CA LYS A 205 24.93 11.37 17.51
C LYS A 205 26.26 10.67 17.66
N LEU A 206 26.48 9.63 16.86
CA LEU A 206 27.74 8.88 16.83
C LEU A 206 28.67 9.47 15.78
N THR A 207 29.78 10.04 16.23
CA THR A 207 30.84 10.54 15.33
C THR A 207 32.00 9.53 15.32
N PRO A 208 32.41 8.98 14.17
CA PRO A 208 33.56 8.08 14.11
C PRO A 208 34.83 8.78 14.60
N ILE A 209 35.61 8.07 15.43
CA ILE A 209 36.86 8.58 16.01
C ILE A 209 37.95 7.51 15.99
N SER A 210 39.20 7.93 16.21
CA SER A 210 40.32 7.00 16.36
C SER A 210 40.26 6.24 17.69
N TYR A 211 40.92 5.08 17.77
CA TYR A 211 41.07 4.35 19.05
C TYR A 211 41.74 5.22 20.14
N VAL A 212 42.73 6.04 19.76
CA VAL A 212 43.44 6.93 20.69
C VAL A 212 42.50 7.98 21.27
N GLU A 213 41.60 8.55 20.46
CA GLU A 213 40.57 9.47 20.96
C GLU A 213 39.55 8.74 21.85
N PHE A 214 39.13 7.53 21.46
CA PHE A 214 38.19 6.71 22.22
C PHE A 214 38.67 6.41 23.64
N VAL A 215 39.94 6.03 23.81
CA VAL A 215 40.47 5.71 25.14
C VAL A 215 40.57 6.94 26.04
N ARG A 216 40.69 8.14 25.45
CA ARG A 216 40.76 9.43 26.17
C ARG A 216 39.39 9.97 26.58
N LEU A 217 38.31 9.53 25.92
CA LEU A 217 36.96 9.97 26.24
C LEU A 217 36.40 9.28 27.50
N PRO A 218 35.58 9.99 28.31
CA PRO A 218 34.79 9.37 29.37
C PRO A 218 33.90 8.23 28.86
N ALA A 219 33.64 7.22 29.70
CA ALA A 219 32.86 6.04 29.32
C ALA A 219 31.45 6.39 28.80
N ASN A 220 30.79 7.40 29.35
CA ASN A 220 29.48 7.89 28.93
C ASN A 220 29.50 8.78 27.66
N LYS A 221 30.69 9.04 27.10
CA LYS A 221 30.89 9.86 25.90
C LYS A 221 31.49 9.07 24.74
N ARG A 222 31.61 7.75 24.87
CA ARG A 222 32.21 6.88 23.87
C ARG A 222 31.40 5.61 23.67
N LYS A 223 31.35 5.14 22.43
CA LYS A 223 30.69 3.89 22.04
C LYS A 223 31.59 3.08 21.12
N GLN A 224 31.63 1.77 21.31
CA GLN A 224 32.25 0.86 20.36
C GLN A 224 31.16 -0.04 19.78
N GLU A 225 30.96 0.01 18.47
CA GLU A 225 29.96 -0.82 17.79
C GLU A 225 30.65 -1.77 16.81
N GLY A 226 30.90 -3.00 17.25
CA GLY A 226 31.60 -4.01 16.45
C GLY A 226 33.13 -3.89 16.53
N PHE A 227 33.82 -4.58 15.60
CA PHE A 227 35.27 -4.72 15.64
C PHE A 227 35.97 -3.44 15.16
N ARG A 228 36.76 -2.81 16.03
CA ARG A 228 37.58 -1.62 15.75
C ARG A 228 36.81 -0.39 15.22
N LYS A 229 35.51 -0.30 15.48
CA LYS A 229 34.70 0.88 15.16
C LYS A 229 34.41 1.65 16.45
N TYR A 230 35.00 2.83 16.56
CA TYR A 230 34.93 3.67 17.76
C TYR A 230 34.22 4.97 17.44
N TYR A 231 33.36 5.40 18.36
CA TYR A 231 32.52 6.58 18.18
C TYR A 231 32.57 7.47 19.42
N ARG A 232 32.55 8.78 19.20
CA ARG A 232 32.18 9.78 20.21
C ARG A 232 30.66 9.91 20.24
N ILE A 233 30.09 9.98 21.45
CA ILE A 233 28.66 10.18 21.68
C ILE A 233 28.42 11.65 21.99
N ASP A 234 27.77 12.33 21.06
CA ASP A 234 27.27 13.69 21.22
C ASP A 234 25.73 13.69 21.25
N ILE A 235 25.11 14.78 21.69
CA ILE A 235 23.65 14.94 21.60
C ILE A 235 23.31 15.31 20.15
N GLY A 236 22.53 14.47 19.49
CA GLY A 236 21.96 14.73 18.17
C GLY A 236 20.55 15.31 18.28
N TYR A 237 20.23 16.19 17.34
CA TYR A 237 18.90 16.78 17.19
C TYR A 237 18.30 16.30 15.87
N TYR A 238 17.10 15.72 15.94
CA TYR A 238 16.49 15.07 14.78
C TYR A 238 15.07 15.55 14.52
N GLN A 239 14.74 15.69 13.24
CA GLN A 239 13.38 15.83 12.74
C GLN A 239 12.82 14.44 12.41
N LYS A 240 11.59 14.18 12.83
CA LYS A 240 10.81 13.01 12.43
C LYS A 240 10.23 13.22 11.05
N ILE A 241 10.69 12.45 10.08
CA ILE A 241 10.17 12.43 8.71
C ILE A 241 9.18 11.27 8.62
N VAL A 242 7.88 11.58 8.62
CA VAL A 242 6.81 10.58 8.59
C VAL A 242 6.92 9.72 7.33
N ILE A 243 6.86 8.41 7.51
CA ILE A 243 6.80 7.45 6.42
C ILE A 243 5.36 7.34 5.97
N LYS A 244 5.08 7.84 4.77
CA LYS A 244 3.77 7.69 4.13
C LYS A 244 3.50 6.21 3.83
N LYS A 245 2.36 5.68 4.29
CA LYS A 245 1.93 4.28 4.08
C LYS A 245 0.65 4.15 3.23
N ASP A 246 -0.03 5.26 2.96
CA ASP A 246 -1.14 5.39 2.01
C ASP A 246 -0.60 5.68 0.59
N CYS A 247 0.16 4.73 0.06
CA CYS A 247 0.87 4.90 -1.20
C CYS A 247 -0.04 4.82 -2.43
N TRP A 248 -1.00 3.91 -2.42
CA TRP A 248 -2.03 3.77 -3.43
C TRP A 248 -3.23 4.65 -3.12
N ILE A 249 -3.60 5.47 -4.09
CA ILE A 249 -4.82 6.28 -4.09
C ILE A 249 -5.65 5.95 -5.33
N ASN A 250 -6.95 6.24 -5.28
CA ASN A 250 -7.79 6.32 -6.47
C ASN A 250 -7.94 7.81 -6.79
N GLU A 251 -7.42 8.24 -7.94
CA GLU A 251 -7.62 9.62 -8.40
C GLU A 251 -9.11 9.85 -8.72
N LYS A 252 -9.56 11.10 -8.58
CA LYS A 252 -10.90 11.53 -8.98
C LYS A 252 -10.88 12.08 -10.39
#